data_AF-A0A4V3FR56-F1
#
_entry.id   AF-A0A4V3FR56-F1
#
_cell.length_a   1.000
_cell.length_b   1.000
_cell.length_c   1.000
_cell.angle_alpha   90.00
_cell.angle_beta   90.00
_cell.angle_gamma   90.00
#
_symmetry.space_group_name_H-M   'P 1'
#
loop_
_entity.id
_entity.type
_entity.pdbx_description
1 polymer ?
#
loop_
_entity_poly.entity_id
_entity_poly.type
_entity_poly.pdbx_seq_one_letter_code
_entity_poly.pdbx_strand_id
1 'polypeptide(L)'
;MTAGQAAADLSATVRAARRGDEEAFRLLYREVQPGLLRYLRGLVGEDAEDLASETWLQIARDIHSFRDEGAGFRGWAATIARHRALDHVRRNQRRPQPGLPVDVLADLPSAQDTADEAIGLAATNATIAFVATLPRDQAEAVLLRVVMGLDAKAAAKVMGKRTGAVRTAAWRGLRTLAERLERAGVTNVAAGTPRNMR
;
A
#
# COMPACT_ATOMS: atom_id res chain seq x y z
N MET A 1 -21.02 -2.25 7.00
CA MET A 1 -20.17 -1.26 7.71
C MET A 1 -19.70 -0.23 6.71
N THR A 2 -19.93 1.06 6.95
CA THR A 2 -19.43 2.15 6.08
C THR A 2 -17.97 2.48 6.43
N ALA A 3 -17.21 3.05 5.47
CA ALA A 3 -15.79 3.38 5.67
C ALA A 3 -15.54 4.33 6.86
N GLY A 4 -16.49 5.22 7.17
CA GLY A 4 -16.43 6.11 8.33
C GLY A 4 -16.55 5.38 9.67
N GLN A 5 -17.32 4.29 9.71
CA GLN A 5 -17.51 3.50 10.93
C GLN A 5 -16.28 2.64 11.23
N ALA A 6 -15.70 2.01 10.21
CA ALA A 6 -14.43 1.28 10.36
C ALA A 6 -13.26 2.19 10.79
N ALA A 7 -13.22 3.44 10.31
CA ALA A 7 -12.21 4.42 10.74
C ALA A 7 -12.40 4.87 12.21
N ALA A 8 -13.65 5.08 12.64
CA ALA A 8 -13.99 5.42 14.02
C ALA A 8 -13.64 4.26 14.98
N ASP A 9 -13.94 3.03 14.57
CA ASP A 9 -13.62 1.81 15.33
C ASP A 9 -12.10 1.62 15.49
N LEU A 10 -11.33 1.86 14.42
CA LEU A 10 -9.88 1.80 14.50
C LEU A 10 -9.31 2.89 15.43
N SER A 11 -9.83 4.12 15.37
CA SER A 11 -9.40 5.21 16.25
C SER A 11 -9.63 4.91 17.73
N ALA A 12 -10.78 4.32 18.07
CA ALA A 12 -11.08 3.89 19.44
C ALA A 12 -10.12 2.78 19.90
N THR A 13 -9.88 1.79 19.04
CA THR A 13 -8.93 0.69 19.28
C THR A 13 -7.52 1.22 19.52
N VAL A 14 -7.05 2.18 18.72
CA VAL A 14 -5.75 2.84 18.92
C VAL A 14 -5.69 3.52 20.27
N ARG A 15 -6.72 4.28 20.67
CA ARG A 15 -6.74 4.93 21.99
C ARG A 15 -6.62 3.94 23.14
N ALA A 16 -7.26 2.77 23.04
CA ALA A 16 -7.16 1.73 24.06
C ALA A 16 -5.75 1.11 24.09
N ALA A 17 -5.21 0.71 22.94
CA ALA A 17 -3.86 0.15 22.85
C ALA A 17 -2.77 1.11 23.39
N ARG A 18 -2.94 2.41 23.16
CA ARG A 18 -2.06 3.46 23.73
C ARG A 18 -2.00 3.48 25.26
N ARG A 19 -3.06 2.99 25.93
CA ARG A 19 -3.14 2.89 27.40
C ARG A 19 -2.69 1.52 27.93
N GLY A 20 -2.12 0.66 27.08
CA GLY A 20 -1.65 -0.66 27.46
C GLY A 20 -2.69 -1.78 27.32
N ASP A 21 -3.82 -1.54 26.63
CA ASP A 21 -4.79 -2.59 26.36
C ASP A 21 -4.25 -3.57 25.29
N GLU A 22 -3.88 -4.78 25.73
CA GLU A 22 -3.32 -5.84 24.89
C GLU A 22 -4.32 -6.39 23.87
N GLU A 23 -5.62 -6.44 24.23
CA GLU A 23 -6.69 -6.89 23.32
C GLU A 23 -6.81 -5.90 22.17
N ALA A 24 -6.85 -4.61 22.50
CA ALA A 24 -6.88 -3.55 21.51
C ALA A 24 -5.63 -3.59 20.61
N PHE A 25 -4.43 -3.78 21.17
CA PHE A 25 -3.22 -3.91 20.37
C PHE A 25 -3.29 -5.10 19.40
N ARG A 26 -3.81 -6.24 19.84
CA ARG A 26 -3.98 -7.43 18.99
C ARG A 26 -4.99 -7.20 17.87
N LEU A 27 -6.06 -6.44 18.12
CA LEU A 27 -7.00 -6.03 17.08
C LEU A 27 -6.33 -5.12 16.04
N LEU A 28 -5.49 -4.16 16.47
CA LEU A 28 -4.70 -3.33 15.54
C LEU A 28 -3.76 -4.19 14.70
N TYR A 29 -3.09 -5.17 15.32
CA TYR A 29 -2.21 -6.09 14.60
C TYR A 29 -2.96 -6.84 13.52
N ARG A 30 -4.07 -7.51 13.86
CA ARG A 30 -4.88 -8.27 12.91
C ARG A 30 -5.39 -7.43 11.74
N GLU A 31 -5.78 -6.18 12.03
CA GLU A 31 -6.31 -5.27 11.03
C GLU A 31 -5.24 -4.73 10.08
N VAL A 32 -4.07 -4.36 10.60
CA VAL A 32 -3.05 -3.63 9.82
C VAL A 32 -2.00 -4.55 9.21
N GLN A 33 -1.67 -5.67 9.86
CA GLN A 33 -0.58 -6.55 9.44
C GLN A 33 -0.72 -7.08 8.00
N PRO A 34 -1.90 -7.56 7.53
CA PRO A 34 -2.01 -8.09 6.17
C PRO A 34 -1.71 -7.03 5.10
N GLY A 35 -2.16 -5.79 5.31
CA GLY A 35 -1.85 -4.66 4.43
C GLY A 35 -0.38 -4.27 4.50
N LEU A 36 0.16 -4.17 5.72
CA LEU A 36 1.56 -3.78 5.97
C LEU A 36 2.54 -4.75 5.31
N LEU A 37 2.29 -6.06 5.45
CA LEU A 37 3.12 -7.10 4.86
C LEU A 37 3.08 -7.06 3.34
N ARG A 38 1.90 -6.87 2.73
CA ARG A 38 1.79 -6.71 1.27
C ARG A 38 2.45 -5.43 0.76
N TYR A 39 2.36 -4.34 1.51
CA TYR A 39 3.08 -3.10 1.21
C TYR A 39 4.59 -3.33 1.21
N LEU A 40 5.14 -3.93 2.26
CA LEU A 40 6.56 -4.25 2.36
C LEU A 40 7.01 -5.24 1.27
N ARG A 41 6.23 -6.28 0.96
CA ARG A 41 6.51 -7.20 -0.16
C ARG A 41 6.67 -6.47 -1.48
N GLY A 42 5.83 -5.47 -1.74
CA GLY A 42 5.95 -4.64 -2.95
C GLY A 42 7.19 -3.72 -2.97
N LEU A 43 7.80 -3.42 -1.81
CA LEU A 43 8.99 -2.56 -1.71
C LEU A 43 10.31 -3.33 -1.69
N VAL A 44 10.34 -4.48 -1.03
CA VAL A 44 11.58 -5.21 -0.70
C VAL A 44 11.55 -6.70 -1.04
N GLY A 45 10.43 -7.23 -1.54
CA GLY A 45 10.31 -8.64 -1.89
C GLY A 45 10.33 -9.57 -0.68
N GLU A 46 11.23 -10.54 -0.68
CA GLU A 46 11.33 -11.61 0.32
C GLU A 46 11.67 -11.11 1.73
N ASP A 47 12.40 -10.00 1.85
CA ASP A 47 12.79 -9.42 3.16
C ASP A 47 11.62 -8.77 3.92
N ALA A 48 10.40 -8.82 3.37
CA ALA A 48 9.23 -8.13 3.90
C ALA A 48 8.78 -8.64 5.28
N GLU A 49 8.94 -9.92 5.58
CA GLU A 49 8.50 -10.52 6.85
C GLU A 49 9.37 -10.06 8.02
N ASP A 50 10.69 -10.00 7.81
CA ASP A 50 11.63 -9.48 8.79
C ASP A 50 11.38 -7.99 9.04
N LEU A 51 11.25 -7.20 7.96
CA LEU A 51 10.97 -5.77 8.06
C LEU A 51 9.59 -5.48 8.70
N ALA A 52 8.59 -6.34 8.48
CA ALA A 52 7.29 -6.23 9.13
C ALA A 52 7.41 -6.48 10.63
N SER A 53 8.17 -7.51 11.03
CA SER A 53 8.44 -7.84 12.43
C SER A 53 9.14 -6.69 13.15
N GLU A 54 10.21 -6.14 12.56
CA GLU A 54 10.89 -4.96 13.11
C GLU A 54 9.99 -3.72 13.20
N THR A 55 9.11 -3.55 12.20
CA THR A 55 8.12 -2.45 12.20
C THR A 55 7.15 -2.60 13.36
N TRP A 56 6.62 -3.81 13.61
CA TRP A 56 5.71 -4.04 14.73
C TRP A 56 6.40 -3.91 16.08
N LEU A 57 7.67 -4.31 16.20
CA LEU A 57 8.45 -4.05 17.41
C LEU A 57 8.59 -2.54 17.68
N GLN A 58 8.80 -1.73 16.64
CA GLN A 58 8.81 -0.27 16.79
C GLN A 58 7.43 0.27 17.18
N ILE A 59 6.38 -0.19 16.51
CA ILE A 59 5.01 0.21 16.80
C ILE A 59 4.69 -0.09 18.27
N ALA A 60 4.98 -1.30 18.75
CA ALA A 60 4.74 -1.70 20.14
C ALA A 60 5.48 -0.80 21.14
N ARG A 61 6.74 -0.45 20.84
CA ARG A 61 7.52 0.49 21.68
C ARG A 61 6.92 1.89 21.67
N ASP A 62 6.54 2.41 20.52
CA ASP A 62 6.22 3.84 20.36
C ASP A 62 4.74 4.16 20.48
N ILE A 63 3.85 3.15 20.48
CA ILE A 63 2.39 3.35 20.38
C ILE A 63 1.86 4.30 21.45
N HIS A 64 2.36 4.24 22.68
CA HIS A 64 1.95 5.14 23.77
C HIS A 64 2.07 6.64 23.41
N SER A 65 3.10 6.98 22.63
CA SER A 65 3.40 8.34 22.16
C SER A 65 2.72 8.72 20.84
N PHE A 66 2.05 7.77 20.16
CA PHE A 66 1.38 8.01 18.88
C PHE A 66 0.37 9.15 18.98
N ARG A 67 0.46 10.10 18.04
CA ARG A 67 -0.52 11.16 17.81
C ARG A 67 -0.95 11.11 16.36
N ASP A 68 -2.25 11.20 16.12
CA ASP A 68 -2.76 11.28 14.76
C ASP A 68 -2.51 12.68 14.19
N GLU A 69 -1.54 12.77 13.31
CA GLU A 69 -1.20 13.99 12.60
C GLU A 69 -1.76 14.00 11.17
N GLY A 70 -2.93 13.38 10.98
CA GLY A 70 -3.72 13.43 9.75
C GLY A 70 -3.49 12.29 8.76
N ALA A 71 -2.64 11.30 9.09
CA ALA A 71 -2.46 10.09 8.28
C ALA A 71 -3.09 8.84 8.94
N GLY A 72 -3.62 8.97 10.15
CA GLY A 72 -4.15 7.86 10.92
C GLY A 72 -3.06 6.84 11.30
N PHE A 73 -3.48 5.81 12.03
CA PHE A 73 -2.57 4.76 12.49
C PHE A 73 -1.97 3.96 11.33
N ARG A 74 -2.75 3.67 10.27
CA ARG A 74 -2.25 2.97 9.08
C ARG A 74 -1.13 3.78 8.38
N GLY A 75 -1.28 5.09 8.27
CA GLY A 75 -0.27 5.95 7.67
C GLY A 75 0.99 6.07 8.53
N TRP A 76 0.84 6.12 9.85
CA TRP A 76 1.98 6.07 10.77
C TRP A 76 2.75 4.74 10.69
N ALA A 77 2.04 3.61 10.72
CA ALA A 77 2.65 2.29 10.52
C ALA A 77 3.37 2.19 9.16
N ALA A 78 2.74 2.68 8.09
CA ALA A 78 3.35 2.72 6.76
C ALA A 78 4.59 3.63 6.73
N THR A 79 4.60 4.74 7.46
CA THR A 79 5.78 5.63 7.57
C THR A 79 6.96 4.92 8.22
N ILE A 80 6.71 4.22 9.33
CA ILE A 80 7.72 3.44 10.03
C ILE A 80 8.28 2.34 9.12
N ALA A 81 7.40 1.59 8.45
CA ALA A 81 7.77 0.53 7.52
C ALA A 81 8.59 1.07 6.34
N ARG A 82 8.15 2.19 5.76
CA ARG A 82 8.83 2.85 4.64
C ARG A 82 10.25 3.23 5.02
N HIS A 83 10.47 3.90 6.14
CA HIS A 83 11.82 4.28 6.56
C HIS A 83 12.74 3.07 6.66
N ARG A 84 12.28 1.98 7.28
CA ARG A 84 13.04 0.72 7.37
C ARG A 84 13.34 0.11 6.00
N ALA A 85 12.35 0.05 5.12
CA ALA A 85 12.52 -0.45 3.76
C ALA A 85 13.55 0.37 2.97
N LEU A 86 13.52 1.71 3.08
CA LEU A 86 14.49 2.59 2.42
C LEU A 86 15.90 2.38 2.96
N ASP A 87 16.05 2.25 4.27
CA ASP A 87 17.34 2.03 4.90
C ASP A 87 17.90 0.64 4.58
N HIS A 88 17.02 -0.36 4.45
CA HIS A 88 17.37 -1.71 3.97
C HIS A 88 17.89 -1.68 2.53
N VAL A 89 17.14 -1.08 1.60
CA VAL A 89 17.56 -0.94 0.20
C VAL A 89 18.88 -0.19 0.07
N ARG A 90 19.06 0.91 0.82
CA ARG A 90 20.32 1.68 0.84
C ARG A 90 21.51 0.87 1.35
N ARG A 91 21.31 0.02 2.37
CA ARG A 91 22.35 -0.87 2.89
C ARG A 91 22.73 -1.94 1.87
N ASN A 92 21.74 -2.52 1.19
CA ASN A 92 21.98 -3.56 0.19
C ASN A 92 22.65 -3.03 -1.09
N GLN A 93 22.33 -1.81 -1.52
CA GLN A 93 22.99 -1.15 -2.68
C GLN A 93 24.46 -0.78 -2.43
N ARG A 94 24.86 -0.57 -1.17
CA ARG A 94 26.27 -0.28 -0.80
C ARG A 94 27.14 -1.54 -0.74
N ARG A 95 26.55 -2.72 -0.87
CA ARG A 95 27.24 -3.99 -1.10
C ARG A 95 27.24 -4.24 -2.61
N PRO A 96 28.38 -4.50 -3.28
CA PRO A 96 28.35 -4.83 -4.70
C PRO A 96 27.57 -6.13 -4.89
N GLN A 97 26.36 -6.06 -5.45
CA GLN A 97 25.69 -7.22 -6.02
C GLN A 97 25.87 -7.18 -7.55
N PRO A 98 26.19 -8.31 -8.21
CA PRO A 98 26.30 -8.35 -9.66
C PRO A 98 24.91 -8.26 -10.30
N GLY A 99 24.66 -7.15 -10.99
CA GLY A 99 23.78 -7.04 -12.16
C GLY A 99 22.26 -7.05 -11.93
N LEU A 100 21.62 -5.89 -12.09
CA LEU A 100 20.29 -5.78 -12.70
C LEU A 100 20.19 -4.44 -13.48
N PRO A 101 19.79 -4.43 -14.76
CA PRO A 101 19.62 -3.20 -15.53
C PRO A 101 18.24 -2.58 -15.24
N VAL A 102 18.22 -1.26 -15.05
CA VAL A 102 16.99 -0.46 -14.95
C VAL A 102 17.01 0.54 -16.09
N ASP A 103 16.24 0.27 -17.14
CA ASP A 103 15.70 1.33 -17.99
C ASP A 103 14.43 0.85 -18.69
N VAL A 104 13.84 1.74 -19.49
CA VAL A 104 12.71 1.63 -20.40
C VAL A 104 11.33 2.01 -19.81
N LEU A 105 10.91 3.27 -19.97
CA LEU A 105 10.19 3.73 -21.18
C LEU A 105 9.67 5.18 -21.08
N ALA A 106 9.72 5.85 -22.23
CA ALA A 106 9.26 7.21 -22.52
C ALA A 106 7.81 7.29 -23.06
N ASP A 107 7.24 8.50 -22.90
CA ASP A 107 6.19 9.24 -23.63
C ASP A 107 4.67 8.87 -23.65
N LEU A 108 3.90 9.99 -23.62
CA LEU A 108 2.46 10.31 -23.51
C LEU A 108 1.54 9.77 -24.64
N PRO A 109 0.16 9.79 -24.60
CA PRO A 109 -0.74 10.81 -24.01
C PRO A 109 -2.04 10.31 -23.29
N SER A 110 -2.92 11.29 -23.03
CA SER A 110 -4.04 11.41 -22.06
C SER A 110 -5.39 10.78 -22.45
N ALA A 111 -6.13 10.24 -21.47
CA ALA A 111 -7.60 10.32 -21.38
C ALA A 111 -8.07 10.04 -19.93
N GLN A 112 -9.15 10.71 -19.54
CA GLN A 112 -9.62 10.93 -18.17
C GLN A 112 -10.50 9.81 -17.60
N ASP A 113 -10.61 9.84 -16.26
CA ASP A 113 -11.63 9.29 -15.36
C ASP A 113 -11.88 7.77 -15.28
N THR A 114 -11.28 7.16 -14.24
CA THR A 114 -11.92 6.19 -13.31
C THR A 114 -10.95 5.82 -12.16
N ALA A 115 -10.40 6.82 -11.46
CA ALA A 115 -9.45 6.58 -10.37
C ALA A 115 -10.13 6.16 -9.04
N ASP A 116 -11.43 6.43 -8.89
CA ASP A 116 -12.14 6.20 -7.63
C ASP A 116 -12.82 4.81 -7.56
N GLU A 117 -13.02 4.13 -8.69
CA GLU A 117 -13.63 2.78 -8.73
C GLU A 117 -12.61 1.63 -8.59
N ALA A 118 -11.32 1.87 -8.85
CA ALA A 118 -10.27 0.86 -8.70
C ALA A 118 -9.84 0.58 -7.24
N ILE A 119 -10.45 1.27 -6.26
CA ILE A 119 -10.11 1.18 -4.83
C ILE A 119 -10.62 -0.13 -4.20
N GLY A 120 -11.39 -0.96 -4.92
CA GLY A 120 -12.05 -2.15 -4.39
C GLY A 120 -11.34 -3.50 -4.52
N LEU A 121 -10.04 -3.59 -4.81
CA LEU A 121 -9.38 -4.88 -5.03
C LEU A 121 -8.42 -5.31 -3.90
N ALA A 122 -8.73 -6.45 -3.28
CA ALA A 122 -7.76 -7.21 -2.50
C ALA A 122 -6.68 -7.76 -3.45
N ALA A 123 -5.49 -7.15 -3.42
CA ALA A 123 -4.36 -7.61 -4.22
C ALA A 123 -3.81 -8.95 -3.68
N THR A 124 -3.72 -9.95 -4.57
CA THR A 124 -3.01 -11.21 -4.29
C THR A 124 -1.49 -11.02 -4.33
N ASN A 125 -0.69 -11.96 -3.82
CA ASN A 125 0.78 -11.90 -3.94
C ASN A 125 1.24 -11.72 -5.40
N ALA A 126 0.55 -12.34 -6.37
CA ALA A 126 0.82 -12.17 -7.79
C ALA A 126 0.55 -10.72 -8.24
N THR A 127 -0.55 -10.11 -7.80
CA THR A 127 -0.85 -8.70 -8.06
C THR A 127 0.22 -7.78 -7.47
N ILE A 128 0.70 -8.05 -6.26
CA ILE A 128 1.77 -7.28 -5.62
C ILE A 128 3.08 -7.37 -6.42
N ALA A 129 3.42 -8.55 -6.94
CA ALA A 129 4.59 -8.72 -7.80
C ALA A 129 4.48 -7.88 -9.08
N PHE A 130 3.30 -7.78 -9.70
CA PHE A 130 3.09 -6.88 -10.84
C PHE A 130 3.23 -5.41 -10.46
N VAL A 131 2.68 -4.99 -9.31
CA VAL A 131 2.82 -3.62 -8.80
C VAL A 131 4.30 -3.26 -8.61
N ALA A 132 5.13 -4.19 -8.13
CA ALA A 132 6.56 -3.99 -7.93
C ALA A 132 7.34 -3.72 -9.23
N THR A 133 6.80 -4.06 -10.40
CA THR A 133 7.41 -3.78 -11.71
C THR A 133 7.11 -2.37 -12.26
N LEU A 134 6.25 -1.61 -11.59
CA LEU A 134 5.95 -0.23 -11.97
C LEU A 134 7.11 0.70 -11.59
N PRO A 135 7.18 1.92 -12.19
CA PRO A 135 8.04 2.96 -11.65
C PRO A 135 7.77 3.17 -10.16
N ARG A 136 8.85 3.26 -9.38
CA ARG A 136 8.82 3.19 -7.91
C ARG A 136 7.75 4.08 -7.26
N ASP A 137 7.61 5.30 -7.75
CA ASP A 137 6.63 6.27 -7.25
C ASP A 137 5.17 5.85 -7.51
N GLN A 138 4.92 5.19 -8.64
CA GLN A 138 3.61 4.68 -9.00
C GLN A 138 3.29 3.43 -8.18
N ALA A 139 4.24 2.49 -8.08
CA ALA A 139 4.11 1.29 -7.25
C ALA A 139 3.76 1.66 -5.80
N GLU A 140 4.56 2.53 -5.18
CA GLU A 140 4.37 2.94 -3.79
C GLU A 140 3.03 3.67 -3.59
N ALA A 141 2.65 4.56 -4.51
CA ALA A 141 1.36 5.25 -4.45
C ALA A 141 0.18 4.27 -4.53
N VAL A 142 0.23 3.26 -5.41
CA VAL A 142 -0.80 2.22 -5.51
C VAL A 142 -0.87 1.38 -4.24
N LEU A 143 0.26 0.91 -3.72
CA LEU A 143 0.29 0.11 -2.49
C LEU A 143 -0.28 0.89 -1.29
N LEU A 144 0.10 2.15 -1.12
CA LEU A 144 -0.42 2.95 0.00
C LEU A 144 -1.93 3.21 -0.13
N ARG A 145 -2.43 3.45 -1.34
CA ARG A 145 -3.85 3.77 -1.57
C ARG A 145 -4.74 2.54 -1.51
N VAL A 146 -4.36 1.46 -2.18
CA VAL A 146 -5.20 0.28 -2.39
C VAL A 146 -4.93 -0.79 -1.32
N VAL A 147 -3.66 -1.01 -0.96
CA VAL A 147 -3.28 -2.08 -0.03
C VAL A 147 -3.32 -1.62 1.43
N MET A 148 -2.81 -0.42 1.71
CA MET A 148 -2.87 0.18 3.05
C MET A 148 -4.17 0.97 3.30
N GLY A 149 -5.00 1.16 2.26
CA GLY A 149 -6.27 1.87 2.37
C GLY A 149 -6.13 3.34 2.76
N LEU A 150 -5.00 3.98 2.44
CA LEU A 150 -4.78 5.38 2.78
C LEU A 150 -5.50 6.30 1.81
N ASP A 151 -5.99 7.43 2.32
CA ASP A 151 -6.41 8.51 1.44
C ASP A 151 -5.19 9.16 0.73
N ALA A 152 -5.42 9.98 -0.30
CA ALA A 152 -4.33 10.60 -1.04
C ALA A 152 -3.48 11.56 -0.19
N LYS A 153 -4.07 12.18 0.85
CA LYS A 153 -3.38 13.12 1.73
C LYS A 153 -2.47 12.37 2.71
N ALA A 154 -2.96 11.29 3.31
CA ALA A 154 -2.22 10.39 4.17
C ALA A 154 -1.06 9.73 3.42
N ALA A 155 -1.32 9.19 2.22
CA ALA A 155 -0.27 8.60 1.38
C ALA A 155 0.79 9.64 0.98
N ALA A 156 0.39 10.89 0.69
CA ALA A 156 1.31 11.98 0.40
C ALA A 156 2.22 12.33 1.58
N LYS A 157 1.70 12.29 2.81
CA LYS A 157 2.51 12.45 4.03
C LYS A 157 3.54 11.33 4.17
N VAL A 158 3.15 10.07 3.96
CA VAL A 158 4.06 8.91 4.00
C VAL A 158 5.17 9.03 2.96
N MET A 159 4.82 9.45 1.74
CA MET A 159 5.77 9.56 0.62
C MET A 159 6.65 10.82 0.67
N GLY A 160 6.30 11.82 1.50
CA GLY A 160 6.95 13.13 1.51
C GLY A 160 6.67 13.92 0.23
N LYS A 161 5.45 13.86 -0.30
CA LYS A 161 5.05 14.45 -1.60
C LYS A 161 3.81 15.31 -1.50
N ARG A 162 3.52 16.04 -2.58
CA ARG A 162 2.24 16.76 -2.75
C ARG A 162 1.10 15.77 -3.01
N THR A 163 -0.08 16.01 -2.44
CA THR A 163 -1.29 15.19 -2.65
C THR A 163 -1.62 14.98 -4.13
N GLY A 164 -1.49 16.02 -4.96
CA GLY A 164 -1.72 15.92 -6.40
C GLY A 164 -0.76 14.94 -7.09
N ALA A 165 0.52 14.94 -6.70
CA ALA A 165 1.52 14.02 -7.27
C ALA A 165 1.20 12.56 -6.92
N VAL A 166 0.71 12.29 -5.71
CA VAL A 166 0.29 10.93 -5.31
C VAL A 166 -0.94 10.48 -6.09
N ARG A 167 -1.93 11.36 -6.31
CA ARG A 167 -3.10 11.02 -7.16
C ARG A 167 -2.68 10.64 -8.56
N THR A 168 -1.83 11.46 -9.19
CA THR A 168 -1.32 11.18 -10.53
C THR A 168 -0.51 9.88 -10.58
N ALA A 169 0.38 9.65 -9.60
CA ALA A 169 1.19 8.43 -9.55
C ALA A 169 0.32 7.16 -9.38
N ALA A 170 -0.66 7.20 -8.48
CA ALA A 170 -1.58 6.08 -8.27
C ALA A 170 -2.43 5.80 -9.52
N TRP A 171 -2.97 6.84 -10.16
CA TRP A 171 -3.72 6.70 -11.40
C TRP A 171 -2.87 6.08 -12.52
N ARG A 172 -1.64 6.58 -12.74
CA ARG A 172 -0.73 6.02 -13.74
C ARG A 172 -0.41 4.55 -13.45
N GLY A 173 -0.12 4.22 -12.19
CA GLY A 173 0.18 2.86 -11.79
C GLY A 173 -0.98 1.90 -12.02
N LEU A 174 -2.19 2.28 -11.61
CA LEU A 174 -3.40 1.47 -11.83
C LEU A 174 -3.71 1.29 -13.31
N ARG A 175 -3.58 2.34 -14.13
CA ARG A 175 -3.76 2.26 -15.58
C ARG A 175 -2.79 1.25 -16.20
N THR A 176 -1.50 1.34 -15.88
CA THR A 176 -0.50 0.40 -16.39
C THR A 176 -0.75 -1.04 -15.93
N LEU A 177 -1.27 -1.25 -14.71
CA LEU A 177 -1.64 -2.59 -14.24
C LEU A 177 -2.84 -3.14 -15.01
N ALA A 178 -3.89 -2.35 -15.24
CA ALA A 178 -5.05 -2.74 -16.03
C ALA A 178 -4.64 -3.16 -17.44
N GLU A 179 -3.86 -2.33 -18.14
CA GLU A 179 -3.35 -2.62 -19.49
C GLU A 179 -2.52 -3.91 -19.55
N ARG A 180 -1.78 -4.25 -18.47
CA ARG A 180 -0.98 -5.47 -18.39
C ARG A 180 -1.83 -6.71 -18.13
N LEU A 181 -2.84 -6.59 -17.28
CA LEU A 181 -3.77 -7.69 -16.97
C LEU A 181 -4.62 -8.05 -18.19
N GLU A 182 -5.08 -7.05 -18.95
CA GLU A 182 -5.80 -7.25 -20.21
C GLU A 182 -4.94 -7.99 -21.24
N ARG A 183 -3.67 -7.58 -21.42
CA ARG A 183 -2.73 -8.27 -22.33
C ARG A 183 -2.35 -9.67 -21.88
N ALA A 184 -2.37 -9.93 -20.58
CA ALA A 184 -2.13 -11.26 -20.01
C ALA A 184 -3.37 -12.18 -20.09
N GLY A 185 -4.48 -11.72 -20.69
CA GLY A 185 -5.71 -12.51 -20.81
C GLY A 185 -6.46 -12.68 -19.47
N VAL A 186 -6.11 -11.88 -18.45
CA VAL A 186 -6.82 -11.87 -17.16
C VAL A 186 -8.01 -10.92 -17.28
N THR A 187 -8.97 -11.25 -18.14
CA THR A 187 -10.26 -10.57 -18.16
C THR A 187 -11.09 -11.03 -16.96
N ASN A 188 -11.51 -10.08 -16.15
CA ASN A 188 -12.34 -10.27 -14.97
C ASN A 188 -13.58 -11.14 -15.27
N VAL A 189 -13.79 -12.20 -14.47
CA VAL A 189 -14.93 -13.13 -14.52
C VAL A 189 -16.26 -12.48 -14.05
N ALA A 190 -16.31 -11.17 -13.80
CA ALA A 190 -17.48 -10.49 -13.24
C ALA A 190 -18.45 -9.85 -14.26
N ALA A 191 -18.53 -10.34 -15.49
CA ALA A 191 -19.54 -9.89 -16.47
C ALA A 191 -20.23 -11.08 -17.17
N GLY A 192 -20.99 -11.85 -16.40
CA GLY A 192 -21.91 -12.88 -16.89
C GLY A 192 -23.35 -12.52 -16.54
N THR A 193 -23.91 -11.49 -17.18
CA THR A 193 -25.37 -11.25 -17.20
C THR A 193 -26.07 -12.46 -17.84
N PRO A 194 -27.16 -12.99 -17.26
CA PRO A 194 -27.88 -14.13 -17.82
C PRO A 194 -28.43 -13.79 -19.21
N ARG A 195 -28.01 -14.58 -20.20
CA ARG A 195 -28.52 -14.52 -21.56
C ARG A 195 -29.92 -15.13 -21.56
N ASN A 196 -30.94 -14.29 -21.74
CA ASN A 196 -32.33 -14.69 -21.93
C ASN A 196 -32.43 -15.88 -22.90
N MET A 197 -33.06 -16.96 -22.43
CA MET A 197 -33.58 -18.02 -23.28
C MET A 197 -35.06 -17.73 -23.52
N ARG A 198 -35.41 -17.71 -24.81
CA ARG A 198 -36.76 -17.56 -25.36
C ARG A 198 -37.67 -18.71 -24.94
#